data_AF-A0A6C0K4Q7-F1
#
_entry.id   AF-A0A6C0K4Q7-F1
#
_cell.length_a   1.000
_cell.length_b   1.000
_cell.length_c   1.000
_cell.angle_alpha   90.00
_cell.angle_beta   90.00
_cell.angle_gamma   90.00
#
_symmetry.space_group_name_H-M   'P 1'
#
loop_
_entity.id
_entity.type
_entity.pdbx_description
1 polymer ?
#
loop_
_entity_poly.entity_id
_entity_poly.type
_entity_poly.pdbx_seq_one_letter_code
_entity_poly.pdbx_strand_id
1 'polypeptide(L)' 'MPDVDVNRFLLKIKYSFYSTLVFFVFANPETFRILNSMIGQWLPITQSSGVPTAPGFFFQAGLFFLTMLGLMMLPAD' A
#
# COMPACT_ATOMS: atom_id res chain seq x y z
N MET A 1 2.78 -34.05 13.23
CA MET A 1 1.57 -33.23 13.01
C MET A 1 1.89 -32.22 11.91
N PRO A 2 1.77 -32.62 10.62
CA PRO A 2 2.16 -31.83 9.44
C PRO A 2 1.15 -30.77 8.98
N ASP A 3 -0.07 -30.84 9.51
CA ASP A 3 -1.22 -29.96 9.23
C ASP A 3 -1.01 -28.52 9.71
N VAL A 4 -0.33 -28.33 10.85
CA VAL A 4 -0.05 -27.00 11.42
C VAL A 4 0.97 -26.22 10.57
N ASP A 5 1.96 -26.90 9.99
CA ASP A 5 2.99 -26.27 9.17
C ASP A 5 2.46 -25.80 7.82
N VAL A 6 1.58 -26.59 7.20
CA VAL A 6 0.91 -26.22 5.94
C VAL A 6 0.01 -25.00 6.13
N ASN A 7 -0.79 -24.96 7.20
CA ASN A 7 -1.66 -23.82 7.47
C ASN A 7 -0.87 -22.53 7.74
N ARG A 8 0.24 -22.62 8.49
CA ARG A 8 1.14 -21.47 8.71
C ARG A 8 1.78 -20.98 7.41
N PHE A 9 2.14 -21.90 6.51
CA PHE A 9 2.71 -21.57 5.21
C PHE A 9 1.68 -20.91 4.28
N LEU A 10 0.47 -21.45 4.18
CA LEU A 10 -0.63 -20.88 3.39
C LEU A 10 -1.01 -19.48 3.87
N LEU A 11 -0.98 -19.25 5.19
CA LEU A 11 -1.25 -17.95 5.76
C LEU A 11 -0.21 -16.89 5.34
N LYS A 12 1.07 -17.27 5.31
CA LYS A 12 2.15 -16.40 4.81
C LYS A 12 1.95 -16.07 3.33
N ILE A 13 1.63 -17.05 2.50
CA ILE A 13 1.33 -16.83 1.07
C ILE A 13 0.18 -15.84 0.90
N LYS A 14 -0.91 -16.01 1.66
CA LYS A 14 -2.08 -15.13 1.60
C LYS A 14 -1.70 -13.68 1.88
N TYR A 15 -0.96 -13.42 2.96
CA TYR A 15 -0.53 -12.06 3.30
C TYR A 15 0.51 -11.48 2.32
N SER A 16 1.44 -12.30 1.81
CA SER A 16 2.38 -11.87 0.76
C SER A 16 1.68 -11.56 -0.56
N PHE A 17 0.60 -12.26 -0.88
CA PHE A 17 -0.22 -11.98 -2.05
C PHE A 17 -1.00 -10.66 -1.87
N TYR A 18 -1.64 -10.46 -0.73
CA TYR A 18 -2.32 -9.18 -0.42
C TYR A 18 -1.34 -8.00 -0.44
N SER A 19 -0.15 -8.14 0.14
CA SER A 19 0.85 -7.07 0.11
C SER A 19 1.32 -6.74 -1.30
N THR A 20 1.45 -7.75 -2.17
CA THR A 20 1.80 -7.55 -3.57
C THR A 20 0.71 -6.82 -4.35
N LEU A 21 -0.57 -7.18 -4.14
CA LEU A 21 -1.70 -6.52 -4.80
C LEU A 21 -1.82 -5.05 -4.38
N VAL A 22 -1.73 -4.77 -3.09
CA VAL A 22 -1.75 -3.39 -2.58
C VAL A 22 -0.54 -2.63 -3.12
N PHE A 23 0.66 -3.22 -3.11
CA PHE A 23 1.85 -2.57 -3.65
C PHE A 23 1.68 -2.26 -5.13
N PHE A 24 1.11 -3.18 -5.91
CA PHE A 24 0.85 -2.99 -7.33
C PHE A 24 -0.10 -1.81 -7.59
N VAL A 25 -1.19 -1.69 -6.82
CA VAL A 25 -2.10 -0.54 -6.90
C VAL A 25 -1.37 0.76 -6.57
N PHE A 26 -0.57 0.78 -5.52
CA PHE A 26 0.15 1.98 -5.07
C PHE A 26 1.37 2.34 -5.93
N ALA A 27 1.97 1.37 -6.62
CA ALA A 27 3.10 1.58 -7.53
C ALA A 27 2.65 2.18 -8.88
N ASN A 28 1.35 2.17 -9.18
CA ASN A 28 0.81 2.75 -10.40
C ASN A 28 0.92 4.30 -10.36
N PRO A 29 1.54 4.94 -11.37
CA PRO A 29 1.64 6.40 -11.44
C PRO A 29 0.28 7.12 -11.48
N GLU A 30 -0.78 6.47 -11.97
CA GLU A 30 -2.14 7.03 -11.89
C GLU A 30 -2.65 7.13 -10.45
N THR A 31 -2.28 6.19 -9.57
CA THR A 31 -2.62 6.25 -8.14
C THR A 31 -1.96 7.46 -7.48
N PHE A 32 -0.69 7.74 -7.83
CA PHE A 32 -0.01 8.96 -7.40
C PHE A 32 -0.72 10.21 -7.90
N ARG A 33 -1.21 10.22 -9.15
CA ARG A 33 -1.92 11.36 -9.72
C ARG A 33 -3.27 11.61 -9.02
N ILE A 34 -4.00 10.54 -8.70
CA ILE A 34 -5.26 10.61 -7.94
C ILE A 34 -4.99 11.14 -6.52
N LEU A 35 -4.00 10.59 -5.82
CA LEU A 35 -3.66 11.03 -4.47
C LEU A 35 -3.16 12.47 -4.46
N ASN A 36 -2.37 12.87 -5.45
CA ASN A 36 -1.98 14.27 -5.63
C ASN A 36 -3.17 15.17 -5.97
N SER A 37 -4.18 14.70 -6.71
CA SER A 37 -5.40 15.47 -6.93
C SER A 37 -6.24 15.63 -5.65
N MET A 38 -6.24 14.64 -4.76
CA MET A 38 -7.03 14.67 -3.53
C MET A 38 -6.32 15.43 -2.40
N ILE A 39 -4.99 15.30 -2.29
CA ILE A 39 -4.19 15.77 -1.16
C ILE A 39 -3.23 16.90 -1.57
N GLY A 40 -3.01 17.12 -2.87
CA GLY A 40 -2.16 18.18 -3.43
C GLY A 40 -2.53 19.59 -2.98
N GLN A 41 -3.78 19.81 -2.55
CA GLN A 41 -4.22 21.08 -1.95
C GLN A 41 -3.67 21.31 -0.53
N TRP A 42 -3.39 20.23 0.22
CA TRP A 42 -2.91 20.27 1.60
C TRP A 42 -1.39 20.01 1.72
N LEU A 43 -0.84 19.15 0.86
CA LEU A 43 0.59 18.91 0.72
C LEU A 43 0.95 18.85 -0.77
N PRO A 44 1.90 19.66 -1.28
CA PRO A 44 2.35 19.54 -2.66
C PRO A 44 3.14 18.23 -2.86
N ILE A 45 2.43 17.17 -3.28
CA ILE A 45 2.99 15.84 -3.56
C ILE A 45 3.75 15.81 -4.89
N THR A 46 3.47 16.74 -5.80
CA THR A 46 4.19 16.94 -7.07
C THR A 46 4.79 18.34 -7.16
N GLN A 47 6.06 18.43 -7.56
CA GLN A 47 6.62 19.70 -8.07
C GLN A 47 6.01 20.02 -9.46
N SER A 48 6.04 21.29 -9.88
CA SER A 48 5.53 21.74 -11.20
C SER A 48 6.14 21.01 -12.40
N SER A 49 7.18 20.19 -12.20
CA SER A 49 7.85 19.34 -13.18
C SER A 49 7.23 17.94 -13.34
N GLY A 50 6.22 17.57 -12.55
CA GLY A 50 5.59 16.23 -12.59
C GLY A 50 6.39 15.15 -11.84
N VAL A 51 7.46 15.51 -11.15
CA VAL A 51 8.26 14.59 -10.33
C VAL A 51 7.68 14.57 -8.91
N PRO A 52 7.43 13.37 -8.33
CA PRO A 52 6.96 13.27 -6.95
C PRO A 52 8.00 13.84 -5.99
N THR A 53 7.56 14.71 -5.09
CA THR A 53 8.42 15.32 -4.07
C THR A 53 8.80 14.25 -3.03
N ALA A 54 9.99 14.34 -2.40
CA ALA A 54 10.39 13.43 -1.31
C ALA A 54 9.32 13.19 -0.21
N PRO A 55 8.57 14.21 0.29
CA PRO A 55 7.46 13.97 1.22
C PRO A 55 6.29 13.22 0.60
N GLY A 56 6.08 13.30 -0.73
CA GLY A 56 5.08 12.55 -1.46
C GLY A 56 5.33 11.04 -1.46
N PHE A 57 6.60 10.63 -1.60
CA PHE A 57 6.98 9.22 -1.45
C PHE A 57 6.78 8.71 -0.02
N PHE A 58 7.10 9.53 0.98
CA PHE A 58 6.91 9.16 2.38
C PHE A 58 5.43 9.03 2.74
N PHE A 59 4.60 9.94 2.21
CA PHE A 59 3.15 9.86 2.33
C PHE A 59 2.60 8.60 1.68
N GLN A 60 3.03 8.27 0.45
CA GLN A 60 2.64 7.05 -0.24
C GLN A 60 3.00 5.79 0.56
N ALA A 61 4.22 5.74 1.11
CA ALA A 61 4.68 4.64 1.94
C ALA A 61 3.84 4.50 3.22
N GLY A 62 3.49 5.63 3.86
CA GLY A 62 2.59 5.66 5.00
C GLY A 62 1.19 5.16 4.65
N LEU A 63 0.63 5.59 3.52
CA LEU A 63 -0.69 5.18 3.06
C LEU A 63 -0.72 3.67 2.70
N PHE A 64 0.33 3.17 2.04
CA PHE A 64 0.53 1.72 1.81
C PHE A 64 0.58 0.94 3.13
N PHE A 65 1.37 1.43 4.09
CA PHE A 65 1.49 0.81 5.41
C PHE A 65 0.15 0.78 6.14
N LEU A 66 -0.59 1.89 6.18
CA LEU A 66 -1.92 1.97 6.81
C LEU A 66 -2.93 1.04 6.13
N THR A 67 -2.90 0.94 4.80
CA THR A 67 -3.79 0.05 4.03
C THR A 67 -3.50 -1.41 4.36
N MET A 68 -2.22 -1.79 4.41
CA MET A 68 -1.81 -3.15 4.80
C MET A 68 -2.13 -3.45 6.25
N LEU A 69 -1.91 -2.50 7.15
CA LEU A 69 -2.28 -2.63 8.56
C LEU A 69 -3.79 -2.84 8.71
N GLY A 70 -4.60 -2.05 8.00
CA GLY A 70 -6.05 -2.19 7.97
C GLY A 70 -6.50 -3.55 7.42
N LEU A 71 -5.90 -4.03 6.33
CA LEU A 71 -6.17 -5.37 5.79
C LEU A 71 -5.80 -6.50 6.76
N MET A 72 -4.73 -6.34 7.53
CA MET A 72 -4.32 -7.32 8.54
C MET A 72 -5.16 -7.24 9.82
N MET A 73 -5.69 -6.06 10.15
CA MET A 73 -6.58 -5.86 11.30
C MET A 73 -8.04 -6.24 11.00
N LEU A 74 -8.43 -6.33 9.74
CA LEU A 74 -9.75 -6.77 9.35
C LEU A 74 -9.92 -8.25 9.76
N PRO A 75 -10.87 -8.59 10.65
CA PRO A 75 -11.16 -9.96 10.96
C PRO A 75 -11.71 -10.64 9.71
N ALA A 76 -11.01 -11.68 9.25
CA ALA A 76 -11.51 -12.61 8.26
C ALA A 76 -12.35 -13.65 9.01
N ASP A 77 -13.58 -13.26 9.37
CA ASP A 77 -14.62 -14.21 9.77
C ASP A 77 -15.00 -15.13 8.59
#